data_AF-A0A4Y8ZU28-F1
#
_entry.id   AF-A0A4Y8ZU28-F1
#
_cell.length_a   1.000
_cell.length_b   1.000
_cell.length_c   1.000
_cell.angle_alpha   90.00
_cell.angle_beta   90.00
_cell.angle_gamma   90.00
#
_symmetry.space_group_name_H-M   'P 1'
#
loop_
_entity.id
_entity.type
_entity.pdbx_description
1 polymer ?
#
loop_
_entity_poly.entity_id
_entity_poly.type
_entity_poly.pdbx_seq_one_letter_code
_entity_poly.pdbx_strand_id
1 'polypeptide(L)'
;MPLLESLDRFVHRTRLDILTPHAERRRRSFRWLPAASLAALLIGYALVAASTRGAVSPQAGFTGALAFVAGCTAATVLRLFGPRLDPDPAAALDEREIALKARAGSLSGAILLWGAMLFCFYAGYAAAVGAWIPANVTEWVLLGLGLQAAALALPVLVASWLQPRLDAEE
;
A
#
# COMPACT_ATOMS: atom_id res chain seq x y z
N MET A 1 -35.64 -17.34 14.51
CA MET A 1 -34.17 -17.34 14.58
C MET A 1 -33.71 -16.10 15.31
N PRO A 2 -32.83 -16.21 16.31
CA PRO A 2 -32.28 -15.05 17.00
C PRO A 2 -31.46 -14.21 16.02
N LEU A 3 -31.55 -12.89 16.17
CA LEU A 3 -30.93 -11.90 15.27
C LEU A 3 -29.40 -12.03 15.18
N LEU A 4 -28.78 -12.56 16.24
CA LEU A 4 -27.36 -12.90 16.28
C LEU A 4 -27.01 -14.06 15.34
N GLU A 5 -27.83 -15.11 15.25
CA GLU A 5 -27.57 -16.24 14.34
C GLU A 5 -27.70 -15.85 12.87
N SER A 6 -28.58 -14.89 12.53
CA SER A 6 -28.71 -14.44 11.14
C SER A 6 -27.54 -13.56 10.73
N LEU A 7 -27.06 -12.69 11.63
CA LEU A 7 -25.85 -11.90 11.42
C LEU A 7 -24.62 -12.79 11.29
N ASP A 8 -24.47 -13.80 12.15
CA ASP A 8 -23.33 -14.70 12.10
C ASP A 8 -23.29 -15.51 10.79
N ARG A 9 -24.46 -16.02 10.35
CA ARG A 9 -24.59 -16.66 9.04
C ARG A 9 -24.33 -15.71 7.88
N PHE A 10 -24.76 -14.45 7.98
CA PHE A 10 -24.51 -13.45 6.95
C PHE A 10 -23.03 -13.14 6.84
N VAL A 11 -22.34 -12.94 7.96
CA VAL A 11 -20.89 -12.70 8.03
C VAL A 11 -20.13 -13.87 7.42
N HIS A 12 -20.41 -15.11 7.85
CA HIS A 12 -19.77 -16.32 7.29
C HIS A 12 -20.06 -16.51 5.79
N ARG A 13 -21.27 -16.21 5.34
CA ARG A 13 -21.65 -16.38 3.92
C ARG A 13 -21.02 -15.31 3.02
N THR A 14 -20.80 -14.11 3.56
CA THR A 14 -20.15 -13.00 2.86
C THR A 14 -18.62 -12.97 3.03
N ARG A 15 -18.08 -13.83 3.91
CA ARG A 15 -16.67 -13.82 4.33
C ARG A 15 -16.22 -12.48 4.93
N LEU A 16 -17.16 -11.70 5.49
CA LEU A 16 -16.86 -10.44 6.18
C LEU A 16 -16.05 -10.66 7.47
N ASP A 17 -16.00 -11.90 7.96
CA ASP A 17 -15.12 -12.39 9.02
C ASP A 17 -13.64 -12.03 8.73
N ILE A 18 -13.19 -12.04 7.47
CA ILE A 18 -11.82 -11.59 7.08
C ILE A 18 -11.56 -10.11 7.46
N LEU A 19 -12.61 -9.29 7.50
CA LEU A 19 -12.53 -7.88 7.89
C LEU A 19 -12.62 -7.68 9.40
N THR A 20 -12.90 -8.72 10.18
CA THR A 20 -12.83 -8.61 11.64
C THR A 20 -11.37 -8.71 12.10
N PRO A 21 -10.96 -7.94 13.13
CA PRO A 21 -9.60 -7.99 13.67
C PRO A 21 -9.27 -9.31 14.40
N HIS A 22 -10.24 -10.22 14.57
CA HIS A 22 -10.12 -11.47 15.33
C HIS A 22 -10.16 -12.74 14.47
N ALA A 23 -10.51 -12.67 13.18
CA ALA A 23 -10.42 -13.83 12.31
C ALA A 23 -8.94 -14.19 12.07
N GLU A 24 -8.63 -15.49 12.10
CA GLU A 24 -7.33 -16.01 11.68
C GLU A 24 -7.08 -15.61 10.22
N ARG A 25 -6.39 -14.48 10.05
CA ARG A 25 -6.03 -13.98 8.73
C ARG A 25 -5.08 -15.00 8.13
N ARG A 26 -5.56 -15.76 7.14
CA ARG A 26 -4.69 -16.58 6.31
C ARG A 26 -3.55 -15.70 5.84
N ARG A 27 -2.31 -16.09 6.17
CA ARG A 27 -1.02 -15.41 5.87
C ARG A 27 -0.86 -15.01 4.37
N ARG A 28 -1.77 -15.51 3.54
CA ARG A 28 -2.08 -15.33 2.11
C ARG A 28 -2.48 -13.98 1.52
N SER A 29 -3.54 -13.39 2.08
CA SER A 29 -4.58 -12.76 1.23
C SER A 29 -4.21 -11.40 0.62
N PHE A 30 -3.04 -10.85 0.94
CA PHE A 30 -2.67 -9.48 0.61
C PHE A 30 -1.42 -9.35 -0.27
N ARG A 31 -1.03 -10.33 -1.10
CA ARG A 31 0.16 -10.14 -1.97
C ARG A 31 -0.07 -9.11 -3.08
N TRP A 32 -1.23 -9.19 -3.71
CA TRP A 32 -1.54 -8.38 -4.88
C TRP A 32 -2.22 -7.07 -4.53
N LEU A 33 -2.90 -6.98 -3.38
CA LEU A 33 -3.62 -5.77 -2.97
C LEU A 33 -2.70 -4.56 -2.70
N PRO A 34 -1.58 -4.68 -1.96
CA PRO A 34 -0.59 -3.62 -1.81
C PRO A 34 0.07 -3.27 -3.14
N ALA A 35 0.36 -4.27 -3.98
CA ALA A 35 0.91 -4.01 -5.31
C ALA A 35 -0.06 -3.21 -6.19
N ALA A 36 -1.34 -3.57 -6.18
CA ALA A 36 -2.40 -2.85 -6.89
C ALA A 36 -2.60 -1.43 -6.33
N SER A 37 -2.54 -1.26 -5.01
CA SER A 37 -2.58 0.05 -4.35
C SER A 37 -1.40 0.93 -4.79
N LEU A 38 -0.16 0.41 -4.79
CA LEU A 38 1.02 1.12 -5.27
C LEU A 38 0.92 1.47 -6.77
N ALA A 39 0.42 0.55 -7.60
CA ALA A 39 0.19 0.81 -9.01
C ALA A 39 -0.85 1.92 -9.22
N ALA A 40 -1.95 1.90 -8.44
CA ALA A 40 -2.98 2.94 -8.48
C ALA A 40 -2.43 4.32 -8.09
N LEU A 41 -1.53 4.39 -7.10
CA LEU A 41 -0.83 5.63 -6.74
C LEU A 41 0.00 6.16 -7.92
N LEU A 42 0.84 5.31 -8.53
CA LEU A 42 1.70 5.71 -9.64
C LEU A 42 0.91 6.16 -10.87
N ILE A 43 -0.06 5.34 -11.29
CA ILE A 43 -0.90 5.63 -12.47
C ILE A 43 -1.76 6.87 -12.20
N GLY A 44 -2.37 6.95 -11.01
CA GLY A 44 -3.21 8.07 -10.63
C GLY A 44 -2.45 9.40 -10.61
N TYR A 45 -1.25 9.40 -10.02
CA TYR A 45 -0.37 10.55 -10.03
C TYR A 45 0.04 10.98 -11.45
N ALA A 46 0.47 10.02 -12.29
CA ALA A 46 0.89 10.29 -13.65
C ALA A 46 -0.25 10.90 -14.51
N LEU A 47 -1.48 10.40 -14.36
CA LEU A 47 -2.64 10.92 -15.07
C LEU A 47 -3.02 12.33 -14.62
N VAL A 48 -2.95 12.63 -13.32
CA VAL A 48 -3.19 13.98 -12.81
C VAL A 48 -2.12 14.94 -13.33
N ALA A 49 -0.85 14.58 -13.23
CA ALA A 49 0.26 15.41 -13.71
C ALA A 49 0.27 15.60 -15.24
N ALA A 50 -0.20 14.62 -16.00
CA ALA A 50 -0.37 14.76 -17.45
C ALA A 50 -1.55 15.69 -17.79
N SER A 51 -2.65 15.61 -17.03
CA SER A 51 -3.84 16.43 -17.23
C SER A 51 -3.59 17.91 -16.90
N THR A 52 -2.87 18.20 -15.81
CA THR A 52 -2.48 19.59 -15.43
C THR A 52 -1.62 20.28 -16.50
N ARG A 53 -0.96 19.50 -17.36
CA ARG A 53 -0.12 19.98 -18.47
C ARG A 53 -0.82 19.95 -19.82
N GLY A 54 -2.10 19.55 -19.86
CA GLY A 54 -2.87 19.43 -21.09
C GLY A 54 -2.46 18.27 -22.00
N ALA A 55 -1.66 17.32 -21.51
CA ALA A 55 -1.22 16.16 -22.30
C ALA A 55 -2.30 15.07 -22.43
N VAL A 56 -3.28 15.04 -21.51
CA VAL A 56 -4.44 14.15 -21.54
C VAL A 56 -5.72 14.93 -21.23
N SER A 57 -6.88 14.31 -21.46
CA SER A 57 -8.18 14.95 -21.20
C SER A 57 -8.41 15.22 -19.70
N PRO A 58 -9.20 16.25 -19.35
CA PRO A 58 -9.59 16.52 -17.95
C PRO A 58 -10.27 15.33 -17.28
N GLN A 59 -11.05 14.56 -18.04
CA GLN A 59 -11.70 13.33 -17.58
C GLN A 59 -10.68 12.27 -17.17
N ALA A 60 -9.61 12.09 -17.94
CA ALA A 60 -8.50 11.19 -17.59
C ALA A 60 -7.75 11.67 -16.34
N GLY A 61 -7.61 12.99 -16.16
CA GLY A 61 -7.08 13.55 -14.92
C GLY A 61 -7.96 13.26 -13.71
N PHE A 62 -9.28 13.38 -13.86
CA PHE A 62 -10.24 13.06 -12.79
C PHE A 62 -10.24 11.58 -12.42
N THR A 63 -10.23 10.67 -13.40
CA THR A 63 -10.11 9.23 -13.13
C THR A 63 -8.76 8.90 -12.48
N GLY A 64 -7.69 9.59 -12.88
CA GLY A 64 -6.39 9.52 -12.22
C GLY A 64 -6.45 9.93 -10.74
N ALA A 65 -7.12 11.05 -10.44
CA ALA A 65 -7.31 11.52 -9.06
C ALA A 65 -8.09 10.50 -8.21
N LEU A 66 -9.17 9.91 -8.76
CA LEU A 66 -9.92 8.86 -8.07
C LEU A 66 -9.06 7.62 -7.81
N ALA A 67 -8.29 7.16 -8.80
CA ALA A 67 -7.38 6.04 -8.64
C ALA A 67 -6.30 6.32 -7.58
N PHE A 68 -5.77 7.55 -7.56
CA PHE A 68 -4.79 7.98 -6.56
C PHE A 68 -5.36 7.96 -5.14
N VAL A 69 -6.54 8.57 -4.93
CA VAL A 69 -7.22 8.59 -3.63
C VAL A 69 -7.59 7.18 -3.18
N ALA A 70 -8.09 6.34 -4.08
CA ALA A 70 -8.37 4.93 -3.81
C ALA A 70 -7.09 4.18 -3.40
N GLY A 71 -5.97 4.44 -4.08
CA GLY A 71 -4.65 3.92 -3.73
C GLY A 71 -4.21 4.31 -2.32
N CYS A 72 -4.29 5.59 -1.97
CA CYS A 72 -3.96 6.11 -0.63
C CYS A 72 -4.83 5.48 0.47
N THR A 73 -6.12 5.36 0.19
CA THR A 73 -7.10 4.79 1.12
C THR A 73 -6.82 3.29 1.31
N ALA A 74 -6.59 2.57 0.21
CA ALA A 74 -6.21 1.16 0.24
C ALA A 74 -4.91 0.95 1.02
N ALA A 75 -3.89 1.79 0.85
CA ALA A 75 -2.65 1.69 1.62
C ALA A 75 -2.89 1.81 3.14
N THR A 76 -3.77 2.74 3.54
CA THR A 76 -4.16 2.94 4.95
C THR A 76 -4.91 1.74 5.50
N VAL A 77 -5.91 1.25 4.76
CA VAL A 77 -6.68 0.04 5.12
C VAL A 77 -5.75 -1.18 5.19
N LEU A 78 -4.88 -1.38 4.21
CA LEU A 78 -3.92 -2.49 4.18
C LEU A 78 -2.93 -2.45 5.34
N ARG A 79 -2.60 -1.28 5.89
CA ARG A 79 -1.82 -1.22 7.14
C ARG A 79 -2.59 -1.74 8.34
N LEU A 80 -3.89 -1.47 8.42
CA LEU A 80 -4.77 -1.96 9.50
C LEU A 80 -5.06 -3.46 9.36
N PHE A 81 -5.22 -3.94 8.12
CA PHE A 81 -5.63 -5.30 7.80
C PHE A 81 -4.50 -6.24 7.37
N GLY A 82 -3.31 -5.71 7.11
CA GLY A 82 -2.11 -6.45 6.76
C GLY A 82 -1.47 -7.16 7.96
N PRO A 83 -0.28 -7.75 7.77
CA PRO A 83 0.52 -8.29 8.87
C PRO A 83 0.77 -7.17 9.88
N ARG A 84 0.28 -7.34 11.11
CA ARG A 84 0.46 -6.34 12.18
C ARG A 84 1.95 -6.15 12.42
N LEU A 85 2.50 -4.99 12.09
CA LEU A 85 3.93 -4.72 12.30
C LEU A 85 4.25 -4.48 13.77
N ASP A 86 3.25 -4.11 14.57
CA ASP A 86 3.38 -3.95 16.00
C ASP A 86 3.21 -5.30 16.70
N PRO A 87 4.12 -5.66 17.63
CA PRO A 87 3.97 -6.84 18.47
C PRO A 87 2.77 -6.67 19.41
N ASP A 88 1.96 -7.72 19.57
CA ASP A 88 0.88 -7.73 20.54
C ASP A 88 1.48 -7.80 21.95
N PRO A 89 1.25 -6.79 22.82
CA PRO A 89 1.85 -6.75 24.15
C PRO A 89 1.36 -7.88 25.07
N ALA A 90 0.27 -8.57 24.73
CA ALA A 90 -0.32 -9.64 25.52
C ALA A 90 -0.08 -11.04 24.95
N ALA A 91 0.43 -11.17 23.71
CA ALA A 91 0.71 -12.47 23.09
C ALA A 91 2.13 -12.95 23.40
N ALA A 92 2.33 -14.27 23.45
CA ALA A 92 3.67 -14.84 23.50
C ALA A 92 4.46 -14.39 22.24
N LEU A 93 5.63 -13.80 22.47
CA LEU A 93 6.50 -13.28 21.41
C LEU A 93 7.03 -14.44 20.57
N ASP A 94 6.44 -14.69 19.40
CA ASP A 94 7.05 -15.58 18.40
C ASP A 94 8.23 -14.86 17.74
N GLU A 95 9.45 -15.23 18.13
CA GLU A 95 10.70 -14.66 17.64
C GLU A 95 10.80 -14.70 16.09
N ARG A 96 10.23 -15.74 15.46
CA ARG A 96 10.24 -15.87 13.99
C ARG A 96 9.36 -14.81 13.35
N GLU A 97 8.21 -14.53 13.94
CA GLU A 97 7.29 -13.50 13.46
C GLU A 97 7.90 -12.10 13.60
N ILE A 98 8.57 -11.83 14.72
CA ILE A 98 9.25 -10.56 14.97
C ILE A 98 10.40 -10.36 13.98
N ALA A 99 11.23 -11.38 13.76
CA ALA A 99 12.34 -11.32 12.80
C ALA A 99 11.86 -11.04 11.37
N LEU A 100 10.74 -11.64 10.95
CA LEU A 100 10.15 -11.40 9.64
C LEU A 100 9.65 -9.95 9.50
N LYS A 101 8.96 -9.42 10.53
CA LYS A 101 8.47 -8.04 10.56
C LYS A 101 9.61 -7.02 10.53
N ALA A 102 10.64 -7.23 11.34
CA ALA A 102 11.84 -6.39 11.36
C ALA A 102 12.54 -6.38 9.99
N ARG A 103 12.65 -7.55 9.35
CA ARG A 103 13.21 -7.66 7.99
C ARG A 103 12.35 -6.94 6.95
N ALA A 104 11.03 -7.06 7.03
CA ALA A 104 10.12 -6.36 6.13
C ALA A 104 10.22 -4.83 6.28
N GLY A 105 10.29 -4.35 7.53
CA GLY A 105 10.52 -2.93 7.85
C GLY A 105 11.86 -2.43 7.31
N SER A 106 12.94 -3.18 7.53
CA SER A 106 14.27 -2.81 7.03
C SER A 106 14.33 -2.74 5.49
N LEU A 107 13.81 -3.76 4.80
CA LEU A 107 13.79 -3.78 3.34
C LEU A 107 12.91 -2.68 2.74
N SER A 108 11.72 -2.45 3.30
CA SER A 108 10.85 -1.36 2.85
C SER A 108 11.49 0.02 3.08
N GLY A 109 12.11 0.24 4.24
CA GLY A 109 12.87 1.46 4.52
C GLY A 109 14.02 1.67 3.54
N ALA A 110 14.78 0.61 3.22
CA ALA A 110 15.85 0.68 2.24
C ALA A 110 15.33 1.05 0.84
N ILE A 111 14.23 0.44 0.37
CA ILE A 111 13.63 0.77 -0.93
C ILE A 111 13.21 2.24 -0.99
N LEU A 112 12.57 2.76 0.05
CA LEU A 112 12.15 4.17 0.10
C LEU A 112 13.35 5.11 0.14
N LEU A 113 14.39 4.78 0.91
CA LEU A 113 15.61 5.59 1.00
C LEU A 113 16.32 5.66 -0.36
N TRP A 114 16.56 4.50 -1.00
CA TRP A 114 17.19 4.45 -2.32
C TRP A 114 16.32 5.14 -3.37
N GLY A 115 15.00 4.95 -3.32
CA GLY A 115 14.06 5.64 -4.21
C GLY A 115 14.12 7.17 -4.05
N ALA A 116 14.17 7.67 -2.81
CA ALA A 116 14.30 9.10 -2.53
C ALA A 116 15.65 9.65 -3.00
N MET A 117 16.75 8.93 -2.76
CA MET A 117 18.07 9.32 -3.27
C MET A 117 18.08 9.40 -4.79
N LEU A 118 17.57 8.36 -5.48
CA LEU A 118 17.45 8.33 -6.94
C LEU A 118 16.57 9.46 -7.46
N PHE A 119 15.47 9.79 -6.77
CA PHE A 119 14.63 10.93 -7.11
C PHE A 119 15.38 12.26 -6.98
N CYS A 120 16.20 12.45 -5.93
CA CYS A 120 17.02 13.66 -5.79
C CYS A 120 18.03 13.81 -6.93
N PHE A 121 18.73 12.72 -7.29
CA PHE A 121 19.64 12.73 -8.45
C PHE A 121 18.90 13.00 -9.76
N TYR A 122 17.75 12.36 -9.95
CA TYR A 122 16.88 12.59 -11.09
C TYR A 122 16.42 14.05 -11.16
N ALA A 123 15.95 14.64 -10.07
CA ALA A 123 15.47 16.01 -10.04
C ALA A 123 16.58 17.01 -10.38
N GLY A 124 17.79 16.79 -9.87
CA GLY A 124 18.97 17.58 -10.23
C GLY A 124 19.31 17.48 -11.72
N TYR A 125 19.26 16.28 -12.29
CA TYR A 125 19.51 16.07 -13.73
C TYR A 125 18.36 16.62 -14.60
N ALA A 126 17.11 16.40 -14.20
CA ALA A 126 15.91 16.81 -14.93
C ALA A 126 15.86 18.33 -15.11
N ALA A 127 16.29 19.10 -14.11
CA ALA A 127 16.43 20.54 -14.20
C ALA A 127 17.41 20.98 -15.30
N ALA A 128 18.45 20.20 -15.59
CA ALA A 128 19.44 20.51 -16.62
C ALA A 128 18.98 20.16 -18.04
N VAL A 129 18.19 19.09 -18.21
CA VAL A 129 17.77 18.59 -19.54
C VAL A 129 16.31 18.88 -19.89
N GLY A 130 15.59 19.61 -19.03
CA GLY A 130 14.17 19.90 -19.21
C GLY A 130 13.28 18.66 -19.11
N ALA A 131 13.70 17.63 -18.36
CA ALA A 131 12.87 16.46 -18.12
C ALA A 131 11.75 16.78 -17.12
N TRP A 132 10.82 15.84 -16.96
CA TRP A 132 9.68 16.02 -16.07
C TRP A 132 10.11 16.25 -14.61
N ILE A 133 9.54 17.24 -13.96
CA ILE A 133 9.60 17.47 -12.51
C ILE A 133 8.25 18.04 -12.07
N PRO A 134 7.79 17.81 -10.82
CA PRO A 134 6.55 18.42 -10.35
C PRO A 134 6.56 19.94 -10.55
N ALA A 135 5.60 20.46 -11.32
CA ALA A 135 5.63 21.84 -11.81
C ALA A 135 4.85 22.83 -10.93
N ASN A 136 3.93 22.31 -10.11
CA ASN A 136 3.04 23.12 -9.27
C ASN A 136 2.91 22.49 -7.87
N VAL A 137 2.36 23.28 -6.94
CA VAL A 137 2.17 22.86 -5.53
C VAL A 137 1.34 21.59 -5.44
N THR A 138 0.30 21.44 -6.27
CA THR A 138 -0.56 20.26 -6.27
C THR A 138 0.21 18.98 -6.58
N GLU A 139 1.07 18.99 -7.61
CA GLU A 139 1.93 17.85 -7.96
C GLU A 139 2.89 17.52 -6.81
N TRP A 140 3.48 18.52 -6.14
CA TRP A 140 4.34 18.28 -4.96
C TRP A 140 3.57 17.67 -3.78
N VAL A 141 2.36 18.16 -3.49
CA VAL A 141 1.50 17.62 -2.42
C VAL A 141 1.12 16.17 -2.72
N LEU A 142 0.70 15.88 -3.95
CA LEU A 142 0.35 14.52 -4.35
C LEU A 142 1.57 13.59 -4.31
N LEU A 143 2.75 14.06 -4.70
CA LEU A 143 3.98 13.27 -4.58
C LEU A 143 4.28 12.92 -3.12
N GLY A 144 4.15 13.89 -2.20
CA GLY A 144 4.34 13.68 -0.77
C GLY A 144 3.32 12.69 -0.17
N LEU A 145 2.04 12.85 -0.51
CA LEU A 145 0.99 11.91 -0.10
C LEU A 145 1.20 10.51 -0.68
N GLY A 146 1.67 10.42 -1.93
CA GLY A 146 1.99 9.16 -2.59
C GLY A 146 3.15 8.45 -1.90
N LEU A 147 4.19 9.19 -1.51
CA LEU A 147 5.31 8.65 -0.73
C LEU A 147 4.88 8.17 0.65
N GLN A 148 4.02 8.93 1.33
CA GLN A 148 3.44 8.52 2.61
C GLN A 148 2.62 7.24 2.46
N ALA A 149 1.74 7.16 1.46
CA ALA A 149 0.94 5.96 1.20
C ALA A 149 1.83 4.76 0.82
N ALA A 150 2.88 4.97 0.03
CA ALA A 150 3.86 3.95 -0.29
C ALA A 150 4.56 3.43 0.98
N ALA A 151 4.93 4.31 1.91
CA ALA A 151 5.52 3.91 3.19
C ALA A 151 4.60 3.04 4.06
N LEU A 152 3.27 3.13 3.87
CA LEU A 152 2.29 2.27 4.54
C LEU A 152 2.13 0.91 3.83
N ALA A 153 2.07 0.92 2.49
CA ALA A 153 1.79 -0.27 1.69
C ALA A 153 3.02 -1.18 1.49
N LEU A 154 4.22 -0.60 1.40
CA LEU A 154 5.44 -1.31 1.07
C LEU A 154 5.86 -2.35 2.13
N PRO A 155 5.81 -2.06 3.44
CA PRO A 155 6.09 -3.07 4.46
C PRO A 155 5.11 -4.25 4.39
N VAL A 156 3.83 -3.98 4.14
CA VAL A 156 2.78 -5.01 3.98
C VAL A 156 3.07 -5.87 2.76
N LEU A 157 3.45 -5.25 1.64
CA LEU A 157 3.88 -5.95 0.44
C LEU A 157 5.06 -6.86 0.75
N VAL A 158 6.16 -6.31 1.26
CA VAL A 158 7.38 -7.08 1.55
C VAL A 158 7.10 -8.23 2.51
N ALA A 159 6.38 -7.99 3.61
CA ALA A 159 6.00 -9.02 4.56
C ALA A 159 5.20 -10.16 3.89
N SER A 160 4.23 -9.83 3.01
CA SER A 160 3.42 -10.83 2.31
C SER A 160 4.24 -11.74 1.37
N TRP A 161 5.36 -11.22 0.84
CA TRP A 161 6.28 -11.98 -0.02
C TRP A 161 7.32 -12.78 0.77
N LEU A 162 7.74 -12.29 1.94
CA LEU A 162 8.66 -13.01 2.82
C LEU A 162 7.99 -14.21 3.54
N GLN A 163 6.66 -14.20 3.70
CA GLN A 163 5.95 -15.29 4.33
C GLN A 163 5.94 -16.58 3.45
N PRO A 164 6.19 -17.77 4.04
CA PRO A 164 6.36 -19.04 3.32
C PRO A 164 5.12 -19.49 2.54
N ARG A 165 5.35 -20.41 1.56
CA ARG A 165 4.37 -21.34 0.91
C ARG A 165 3.11 -21.66 1.77
N LEU A 166 1.85 -21.50 1.35
CA LEU A 166 0.73 -22.15 2.06
C LEU A 166 0.86 -23.65 1.79
N ASP A 167 1.15 -23.98 0.54
CA ASP A 167 1.43 -25.31 0.00
C ASP A 167 2.78 -25.92 0.45
N ALA A 168 3.47 -25.31 1.43
CA ALA A 168 4.72 -25.85 1.99
C ALA A 168 4.54 -26.40 3.42
N GLU A 169 3.32 -26.31 3.96
CA GLU A 169 2.94 -26.82 5.28
C GLU A 169 1.97 -28.01 5.20
N GLU A 170 1.65 -28.50 3.98
CA GLU A 170 1.00 -29.79 3.69
C GLU A 170 2.03 -30.80 3.17
#